data_AF-A0A917CY32-F1
#
_entry.id   AF-A0A917CY32-F1
#
_cell.length_a   1.000
_cell.length_b   1.000
_cell.length_c   1.000
_cell.angle_alpha   90.00
_cell.angle_beta   90.00
_cell.angle_gamma   90.00
#
_symmetry.space_group_name_H-M   'P 1'
#
loop_
_entity.id
_entity.type
_entity.pdbx_description
1 polymer ?
#
loop_
_entity_poly.entity_id
_entity_poly.type
_entity_poly.pdbx_seq_one_letter_code
_entity_poly.pdbx_strand_id
1 'polypeptide(L)'
;MPVASKLTGPLEGKAGEAFGYRLSEPFNGVDYLIVTRIDWPQWGCQETRVVPASRLVDEDGTEHVVQLVDGEHTMSISIELALCTHEEALQSIGYTVTDG
;
A
#
# COMPACT_ATOMS: atom_id res chain seq x y z
N MET A 1 -4.82 -13.73 13.31
CA MET A 1 -4.95 -13.05 12.02
C MET A 1 -3.64 -12.32 11.77
N PRO A 2 -3.05 -12.42 10.57
CA PRO A 2 -1.87 -11.64 10.21
C PRO A 2 -2.08 -10.15 10.44
N VAL A 3 -1.00 -9.46 10.80
CA VAL A 3 -0.94 -8.03 11.09
C VAL A 3 -0.23 -7.28 9.97
N ALA A 4 -0.75 -6.10 9.61
CA ALA A 4 -0.12 -5.10 8.78
C ALA A 4 0.18 -3.86 9.65
N SER A 5 1.45 -3.53 9.81
CA SER A 5 1.92 -2.38 10.60
C SER A 5 2.20 -1.21 9.67
N LYS A 6 1.58 -0.05 9.94
CA LYS A 6 1.81 1.19 9.19
C LYS A 6 3.25 1.66 9.42
N LEU A 7 4.02 1.86 8.35
CA LEU A 7 5.44 2.23 8.42
C LEU A 7 5.70 3.69 8.05
N THR A 8 4.87 4.28 7.20
CA THR A 8 5.12 5.60 6.64
C THR A 8 4.07 6.59 7.07
N GLY A 9 4.43 7.87 7.08
CA GLY A 9 3.46 8.94 6.90
C GLY A 9 2.84 8.89 5.49
N PRO A 10 1.97 9.87 5.16
CA PRO A 10 1.38 9.96 3.83
C PRO A 10 2.48 10.00 2.74
N LEU A 11 2.39 9.10 1.77
CA LEU A 11 3.34 9.03 0.66
C LEU A 11 3.00 10.10 -0.38
N GLU A 12 3.92 11.05 -0.58
CA GLU A 12 3.77 12.11 -1.56
C GLU A 12 3.83 11.59 -3.01
N GLY A 13 3.20 12.31 -3.94
CA GLY A 13 3.19 11.97 -5.37
C GLY A 13 2.24 10.84 -5.77
N LYS A 14 1.45 10.28 -4.84
CA LYS A 14 0.35 9.37 -5.15
C LYS A 14 -0.96 10.14 -5.38
N ALA A 15 -1.82 9.57 -6.22
CA ALA A 15 -3.20 10.03 -6.34
C ALA A 15 -3.92 9.73 -5.01
N GLY A 16 -4.30 10.77 -4.26
CA GLY A 16 -5.00 10.60 -2.98
C GLY A 16 -4.10 10.24 -1.79
N GLU A 17 -4.67 9.53 -0.83
CA GLU A 17 -4.03 9.20 0.45
C GLU A 17 -3.38 7.82 0.41
N ALA A 18 -2.05 7.76 0.55
CA ALA A 18 -1.29 6.53 0.45
C ALA A 18 -0.38 6.28 1.65
N PHE A 19 -0.32 5.04 2.13
CA PHE A 19 0.59 4.61 3.21
C PHE A 19 1.27 3.28 2.88
N GLY A 20 2.51 3.14 3.33
CA GLY A 20 3.26 1.89 3.32
C GLY A 20 3.01 1.07 4.58
N TYR A 21 2.85 -0.23 4.40
CA TYR A 21 2.63 -1.22 5.47
C TYR A 21 3.66 -2.32 5.38
N ARG A 22 4.15 -2.79 6.54
CA ARG A 22 4.89 -4.05 6.68
C ARG A 22 3.95 -5.13 7.16
N LEU A 23 4.05 -6.30 6.53
CA LEU A 23 3.26 -7.46 6.88
C LEU A 23 4.04 -8.34 7.87
N SER A 24 3.31 -8.95 8.79
CA SER A 24 3.85 -9.98 9.70
C SER A 24 4.01 -11.34 9.02
N GLU A 25 3.26 -11.57 7.95
CA GLU A 25 3.35 -12.75 7.07
C GLU A 25 3.31 -12.27 5.61
N PRO A 26 4.12 -12.83 4.69
CA PRO A 26 4.14 -12.37 3.30
C PRO A 26 2.80 -12.57 2.60
N PHE A 27 2.30 -11.55 1.91
CA PHE A 27 1.14 -11.66 1.03
C PHE A 27 1.61 -11.90 -0.40
N ASN A 28 1.29 -13.06 -1.00
CA ASN A 28 1.76 -13.42 -2.35
C ASN A 28 3.29 -13.25 -2.53
N GLY A 29 4.07 -13.53 -1.48
CA GLY A 29 5.53 -13.42 -1.52
C GLY A 29 6.09 -12.01 -1.32
N VAL A 30 5.27 -11.02 -0.97
CA VAL A 30 5.75 -9.67 -0.59
C VAL A 30 5.53 -9.36 0.89
N ASP A 31 6.52 -8.73 1.50
CA ASP A 31 6.49 -8.33 2.91
C ASP A 31 5.95 -6.91 3.12
N TYR A 32 5.80 -6.14 2.05
CA TYR A 32 5.40 -4.74 2.09
C TYR A 32 4.26 -4.47 1.10
N LEU A 33 3.32 -3.64 1.51
CA LEU A 33 2.22 -3.16 0.67
C LEU A 33 2.16 -1.64 0.73
N ILE A 34 1.68 -1.02 -0.33
CA ILE A 34 1.16 0.35 -0.30
C ILE A 34 -0.35 0.28 -0.50
N VAL A 35 -1.09 0.97 0.36
CA VAL A 35 -2.54 1.13 0.18
C VAL A 35 -2.82 2.58 -0.18
N THR A 36 -3.46 2.81 -1.32
CA THR A 36 -3.78 4.14 -1.86
C THR A 36 -5.30 4.30 -1.92
N ARG A 37 -5.84 5.35 -1.29
CA ARG A 37 -7.25 5.74 -1.34
C ARG A 37 -7.39 6.96 -2.25
N ILE A 38 -8.06 6.81 -3.38
CA ILE A 38 -8.28 7.86 -4.38
C ILE A 38 -9.75 8.28 -4.31
N ASP A 39 -10.02 9.53 -3.91
CA ASP A 39 -11.37 10.09 -3.83
C ASP A 39 -11.45 11.39 -4.63
N TRP A 40 -11.60 11.24 -5.94
CA TRP A 40 -11.64 12.31 -6.92
C TRP A 40 -12.94 12.29 -7.72
N PRO A 41 -14.06 12.73 -7.11
CA PRO A 41 -15.36 12.71 -7.75
C PRO A 41 -15.40 13.55 -9.04
N GLN A 42 -14.63 14.64 -9.13
CA GLN A 42 -14.53 15.47 -10.34
C GLN A 42 -13.91 14.75 -11.55
N TRP A 43 -13.16 13.68 -11.32
CA TRP A 43 -12.55 12.84 -12.35
C TRP A 43 -13.19 11.45 -12.43
N GLY A 44 -14.30 11.22 -11.72
CA GLY A 44 -15.00 9.93 -11.69
C GLY A 44 -14.17 8.79 -11.11
N CYS A 45 -13.14 9.09 -10.32
CA CYS A 45 -12.21 8.11 -9.76
C CYS A 45 -12.41 8.04 -8.25
N GLN A 46 -13.01 6.96 -7.77
CA GLN A 46 -13.29 6.72 -6.36
C GLN A 46 -13.01 5.25 -6.04
N GLU A 47 -11.78 4.97 -5.63
CA GLU A 47 -11.28 3.60 -5.46
C GLU A 47 -10.24 3.53 -4.35
N THR A 48 -10.04 2.32 -3.83
CA THR A 48 -8.90 1.98 -2.97
C THR A 48 -8.08 0.92 -3.65
N ARG A 49 -6.76 1.09 -3.68
CA ARG A 49 -5.81 0.17 -4.31
C ARG A 49 -4.82 -0.38 -3.30
N VAL A 50 -4.62 -1.70 -3.32
CA VAL A 50 -3.53 -2.36 -2.59
C VAL A 50 -2.50 -2.82 -3.60
N VAL A 51 -1.25 -2.38 -3.45
CA VAL A 51 -0.16 -2.70 -4.39
C VAL A 51 1.05 -3.28 -3.66
N PRO A 52 1.82 -4.18 -4.29
CA PRO A 52 3.04 -4.72 -3.73
C PRO A 52 4.10 -3.62 -3.64
N ALA A 53 4.85 -3.64 -2.55
CA ALA A 53 5.93 -2.70 -2.30
C ALA A 53 7.20 -3.43 -1.87
N SER A 54 8.30 -2.69 -1.88
CA SER A 54 9.57 -3.09 -1.32
C SER A 54 10.10 -2.00 -0.41
N ARG A 55 10.98 -2.41 0.50
CA ARG A 55 11.76 -1.47 1.30
C ARG A 55 12.98 -1.03 0.50
N LEU A 56 13.15 0.28 0.38
CA LEU A 56 14.37 0.92 -0.07
C LEU A 56 15.01 1.60 1.14
N VAL A 57 16.34 1.53 1.24
CA VAL A 57 17.09 2.25 2.28
C VAL A 57 18.12 3.11 1.56
N ASP A 58 18.03 4.42 1.74
CA ASP A 58 18.96 5.37 1.12
C ASP A 58 20.35 5.28 1.79
N GLU A 59 21.36 5.88 1.15
CA GLU A 59 22.74 5.85 1.66
C GLU A 59 22.89 6.49 3.06
N ASP A 60 21.97 7.38 3.43
CA ASP A 60 21.91 8.02 4.75
C ASP A 60 21.18 7.18 5.81
N GLY A 61 20.68 5.99 5.43
CA GLY A 61 19.95 5.07 6.31
C GLY A 61 18.45 5.32 6.38
N THR A 62 17.90 6.28 5.63
CA THR A 62 16.46 6.55 5.60
C THR A 62 15.70 5.41 4.94
N GLU A 63 14.69 4.87 5.63
CA GLU A 63 13.84 3.81 5.08
C GLU A 63 12.67 4.40 4.29
N HIS A 64 12.50 3.90 3.06
CA HIS A 64 11.40 4.23 2.17
C HIS A 64 10.62 2.96 1.82
N VAL A 65 9.30 3.08 1.71
CA VAL A 65 8.45 2.04 1.11
C VAL A 65 8.14 2.46 -0.31
N VAL A 66 8.68 1.74 -1.28
CA VAL A 66 8.55 2.04 -2.71
C VAL A 66 7.71 0.97 -3.39
N GLN A 67 6.86 1.40 -4.33
CA GLN A 67 6.10 0.46 -5.14
C GLN A 67 7.06 -0.36 -6.01
N LEU A 68 6.83 -1.67 -6.10
CA LEU A 68 7.56 -2.53 -7.02
C LEU A 68 7.07 -2.25 -8.46
N VAL A 69 7.96 -1.64 -9.26
CA VAL A 69 7.74 -1.40 -10.69
C VAL A 69 8.79 -2.18 -11.46
N ASP A 70 8.37 -3.12 -12.31
CA ASP A 70 9.28 -3.87 -13.20
C ASP A 70 9.24 -3.24 -14.61
N GLY A 71 10.05 -2.20 -14.82
CA GLY A 71 10.11 -1.48 -16.09
C GLY A 71 8.77 -0.85 -16.49
N GLU A 72 8.26 -1.19 -17.69
CA GLU A 72 6.94 -0.74 -18.17
C GLU A 72 5.75 -1.48 -17.51
N HIS A 73 6.02 -2.51 -16.71
CA HIS A 73 4.98 -3.32 -16.08
C HIS A 73 5.01 -3.14 -14.57
N THR A 74 3.95 -2.54 -14.03
CA THR A 74 3.66 -2.60 -12.60
C THR A 74 3.46 -4.06 -12.22
N MET A 75 4.27 -4.61 -11.31
CA MET A 75 4.13 -6.01 -10.87
C MET A 75 2.68 -6.25 -10.40
N SER A 76 2.07 -7.26 -11.01
CA SER A 76 0.66 -7.31 -11.41
C SER A 76 -0.35 -7.75 -10.35
N ILE A 77 -0.13 -7.42 -9.08
CA ILE A 77 -1.11 -7.69 -8.01
C ILE A 77 -1.61 -6.36 -7.44
N SER A 78 -2.32 -5.59 -8.25
CA SER A 78 -3.12 -4.47 -7.77
C SER A 78 -4.51 -4.97 -7.44
N ILE A 79 -4.92 -4.87 -6.18
CA ILE A 79 -6.31 -5.17 -5.79
C ILE A 79 -7.07 -3.86 -5.79
N GLU A 80 -8.01 -3.74 -6.72
CA GLU A 80 -8.92 -2.60 -6.83
C GLU A 80 -10.17 -2.86 -6.01
N LEU A 81 -10.49 -1.93 -5.13
CA LEU A 81 -11.65 -1.95 -4.25
C LEU A 81 -12.49 -0.71 -4.48
N ALA A 82 -13.78 -0.81 -4.20
CA ALA A 82 -14.60 0.37 -4.00
C ALA A 82 -13.98 1.24 -2.90
N LEU A 83 -14.21 2.55 -2.97
CA LEU A 83 -13.65 3.51 -2.01
C LEU A 83 -13.93 3.08 -0.56
N CYS A 84 -12.87 2.68 0.13
CA CYS A 84 -12.89 2.19 1.51
C CYS A 84 -11.68 2.71 2.28
N THR A 85 -11.69 2.58 3.59
CA THR A 85 -10.53 2.87 4.46
C THR A 85 -9.37 1.90 4.18
N HIS A 86 -8.14 2.26 4.59
CA HIS A 86 -7.00 1.35 4.48
C HIS A 86 -7.19 0.09 5.35
N GLU A 87 -7.88 0.22 6.49
CA GLU A 87 -8.20 -0.89 7.37
C GLU A 87 -9.12 -1.90 6.70
N GLU A 88 -10.21 -1.42 6.08
CA GLU A 88 -11.14 -2.27 5.32
C GLU A 88 -10.43 -2.94 4.14
N ALA A 89 -9.54 -2.22 3.45
CA ALA A 89 -8.76 -2.78 2.36
C ALA A 89 -7.84 -3.92 2.82
N LEU A 90 -7.11 -3.72 3.93
CA LEU A 90 -6.22 -4.74 4.49
C LEU A 90 -6.99 -5.93 5.10
N GLN A 91 -8.15 -5.68 5.72
CA GLN A 91 -9.03 -6.73 6.20
C GLN A 91 -9.58 -7.60 5.05
N SER A 92 -9.88 -7.00 3.90
CA SER A 92 -10.37 -7.72 2.71
C SER A 92 -9.36 -8.76 2.19
N ILE A 93 -8.07 -8.56 2.46
CA ILE A 93 -6.98 -9.48 2.11
C ILE A 93 -6.46 -10.29 3.32
N GLY A 94 -7.16 -10.25 4.46
CA GLY A 94 -6.90 -11.10 5.62
C GLY A 94 -5.98 -10.51 6.69
N TYR A 95 -5.70 -9.21 6.66
CA TYR A 95 -4.81 -8.54 7.63
C TYR A 95 -5.56 -7.61 8.56
N THR A 96 -5.12 -7.53 9.82
CA THR A 96 -5.53 -6.48 10.76
C THR A 96 -4.51 -5.36 10.75
N VAL A 97 -4.97 -4.11 10.84
CA VAL A 97 -4.06 -2.97 11.01
C VAL A 97 -3.73 -2.77 12.47
N THR A 98 -2.46 -2.55 12.77
CA THR A 98 -2.01 -1.99 14.05
C THR A 98 -1.25 -0.71 13.74
N ASP A 99 -1.62 0.39 14.40
CA ASP A 99 -0.76 1.58 14.40
C ASP A 99 0.57 1.22 15.09
N GLY A 100 1.67 1.53 14.41
CA GLY A 100 3.03 1.36 14.94
C GLY A 100 3.42 2.49 15.88
#